data_AF-A0A7S3WLE0-F1
#
_entry.id   AF-A0A7S3WLE0-F1
#
_cell.length_a   1.000
_cell.length_b   1.000
_cell.length_c   1.000
_cell.angle_alpha   90.00
_cell.angle_beta   90.00
_cell.angle_gamma   90.00
#
_symmetry.space_group_name_H-M   'P 1'
#
loop_
_entity.id
_entity.type
_entity.pdbx_description
1 polymer ?
#
loop_
_entity_poly.entity_id
_entity_poly.type
_entity_poly.pdbx_seq_one_letter_code
_entity_poly.pdbx_strand_id
1 'polypeptide(L)'
;RRGKERAIEEGEARANARFADERQMFRAQLQSARQLAAAKEREAAEAAKAKAVADTARREAETAAGEASTAAAAATAAAGDLAARERSVGELRERLESQLRSVGQVRSRLEAQEAHAERPAAGTARTLSAQLDAQQMEIARLQRRVDELEAEGSGRGQRSCPGRTDAATHQVTFRDMRVNGFRADAFSLSMLRRAIEEGGCSFEALPVINALLLAMHTRGEPEPRMLFNSQLVRQAFLRLGAYDGNQTRASNRRRAKCWAWALGADEGNKGRGMDMIAIVTWDEEIDKPQIQVIAAAEVHDKSGHGLAALLERARENAGLHPEGLTHLSSDGASACASDQVGETVLFQRRQQEASSADPTALCHS
;
A
#
# COMPACT_ATOMS: atom_id res chain seq x y z
N ARG A 1 -87.53 13.91 -64.14
CA ARG A 1 -86.46 14.60 -63.37
C ARG A 1 -86.46 14.14 -61.91
N ARG A 2 -87.55 14.36 -61.14
CA ARG A 2 -87.65 13.95 -59.72
C ARG A 2 -87.33 12.47 -59.39
N GLY A 3 -87.64 11.53 -60.29
CA GLY A 3 -87.30 10.11 -60.08
C GLY A 3 -85.82 9.75 -60.27
N LYS A 4 -85.07 10.54 -61.06
CA LYS A 4 -83.62 10.34 -61.26
C LYS A 4 -82.80 10.95 -60.12
N GLU A 5 -83.23 12.08 -59.58
CA GLU A 5 -82.60 12.73 -58.43
C GLU A 5 -82.70 11.85 -57.17
N ARG A 6 -83.87 11.25 -56.89
CA ARG A 6 -84.02 10.31 -55.76
C ARG A 6 -83.12 9.08 -55.88
N ALA A 7 -82.94 8.53 -57.08
CA ALA A 7 -82.07 7.37 -57.30
C ALA A 7 -80.58 7.70 -57.06
N ILE A 8 -80.16 8.94 -57.32
CA ILE A 8 -78.79 9.41 -57.05
C ILE A 8 -78.59 9.61 -55.55
N GLU A 9 -79.52 10.29 -54.87
CA GLU A 9 -79.48 10.49 -53.42
C GLU A 9 -79.49 9.16 -52.64
N GLU A 10 -80.30 8.19 -53.05
CA GLU A 10 -80.29 6.85 -52.46
C GLU A 10 -78.98 6.09 -52.74
N GLY A 11 -78.38 6.31 -53.92
CA GLY A 11 -77.08 5.74 -54.26
C GLY A 11 -75.95 6.30 -53.39
N GLU A 12 -75.93 7.62 -53.19
CA GLU A 12 -74.96 8.31 -52.34
C GLU A 12 -75.13 7.94 -50.86
N ALA A 13 -76.37 7.84 -50.37
CA ALA A 13 -76.64 7.36 -49.01
C ALA A 13 -76.13 5.93 -48.78
N ARG A 14 -76.32 5.03 -49.76
CA ARG A 14 -75.80 3.66 -49.69
C ARG A 14 -74.28 3.61 -49.78
N ALA A 15 -73.66 4.45 -50.61
CA ALA A 15 -72.20 4.55 -50.69
C ALA A 15 -71.61 5.07 -49.37
N ASN A 16 -72.18 6.13 -48.81
CA ASN A 16 -71.75 6.71 -47.54
C ASN A 16 -71.93 5.73 -46.36
N ALA A 17 -73.01 4.96 -46.33
CA ALA A 17 -73.19 3.90 -45.34
C ALA A 17 -72.09 2.83 -45.44
N ARG A 18 -71.77 2.36 -46.65
CA ARG A 18 -70.67 1.40 -46.88
C ARG A 18 -69.32 1.95 -46.43
N PHE A 19 -69.00 3.21 -46.77
CA PHE A 19 -67.76 3.84 -46.33
C PHE A 19 -67.69 4.04 -44.81
N ALA A 20 -68.83 4.28 -44.16
CA ALA A 20 -68.90 4.37 -42.70
C ALA A 20 -68.63 3.00 -42.05
N ASP A 21 -69.23 1.93 -42.58
CA ASP A 21 -69.02 0.56 -42.11
C ASP A 21 -67.57 0.11 -42.30
N GLU A 22 -66.97 0.36 -43.47
CA GLU A 22 -65.56 0.07 -43.74
C GLU A 22 -64.63 0.83 -42.78
N ARG A 23 -64.89 2.11 -42.54
CA ARG A 23 -64.12 2.92 -41.57
C ARG A 23 -64.25 2.39 -40.15
N GLN A 24 -65.42 1.91 -39.74
CA GLN A 24 -65.61 1.27 -38.44
C GLN A 24 -64.82 -0.04 -38.35
N MET A 25 -64.87 -0.87 -39.38
CA MET A 25 -64.09 -2.11 -39.46
C MET A 25 -62.59 -1.87 -39.37
N PHE A 26 -62.05 -0.90 -40.12
CA PHE A 26 -60.63 -0.55 -40.05
C PHE A 26 -60.22 -0.01 -38.67
N ARG A 27 -61.09 0.78 -38.02
CA ARG A 27 -60.84 1.26 -36.65
C ARG A 27 -60.82 0.10 -35.64
N ALA A 28 -61.74 -0.85 -35.75
CA ALA A 28 -61.79 -2.04 -34.91
C ALA A 28 -60.54 -2.92 -35.11
N GLN A 29 -60.13 -3.13 -36.36
CA GLN A 29 -58.91 -3.88 -36.70
C GLN A 29 -57.65 -3.18 -36.14
N LEU A 30 -57.56 -1.85 -36.27
CA LEU A 30 -56.43 -1.08 -35.73
C LEU A 30 -56.39 -1.16 -34.20
N GLN A 31 -57.54 -1.10 -33.52
CA GLN A 31 -57.63 -1.26 -32.07
C GLN A 31 -57.22 -2.68 -31.64
N SER A 32 -57.67 -3.72 -32.34
CA SER A 32 -57.27 -5.10 -32.08
C SER A 32 -55.77 -5.30 -32.26
N ALA A 33 -55.18 -4.72 -33.32
CA ALA A 33 -53.73 -4.80 -33.57
C ALA A 33 -52.92 -4.09 -32.47
N ARG A 34 -53.40 -2.93 -31.99
CA ARG A 34 -52.76 -2.20 -30.87
C ARG A 34 -52.84 -2.98 -29.56
N GLN A 35 -53.97 -3.61 -29.27
CA GLN A 35 -54.12 -4.46 -28.09
C GLN A 35 -53.19 -5.67 -28.13
N LEU A 36 -53.04 -6.30 -29.29
CA LEU A 36 -52.14 -7.43 -29.47
C LEU A 36 -50.66 -7.03 -29.36
N ALA A 37 -50.27 -5.88 -29.90
CA ALA A 37 -48.92 -5.33 -29.73
C ALA A 37 -48.62 -5.02 -28.25
N ALA A 38 -49.54 -4.36 -27.55
CA ALA A 38 -49.38 -4.05 -26.12
C ALA A 38 -49.31 -5.32 -25.24
N ALA A 39 -50.05 -6.38 -25.61
CA ALA A 39 -49.96 -7.67 -24.91
C ALA A 39 -48.57 -8.30 -25.08
N LYS A 40 -48.02 -8.31 -26.31
CA LYS A 40 -46.68 -8.84 -26.58
C LYS A 40 -45.58 -8.04 -25.88
N GLU A 41 -45.70 -6.72 -25.80
CA GLU A 41 -44.75 -5.89 -25.06
C GLU A 41 -44.75 -6.21 -23.56
N ARG A 42 -45.92 -6.47 -22.96
CA ARG A 42 -46.03 -6.87 -21.56
C ARG A 42 -45.39 -8.25 -21.32
N GLU A 43 -45.67 -9.22 -22.19
CA GLU A 43 -45.08 -10.56 -22.10
C GLU A 43 -43.55 -10.51 -22.22
N ALA A 44 -43.02 -9.72 -23.17
CA ALA A 44 -41.58 -9.51 -23.31
C ALA A 44 -40.96 -8.82 -22.07
N ALA A 45 -41.66 -7.86 -21.48
CA ALA A 45 -41.20 -7.18 -20.26
C ALA A 45 -41.19 -8.12 -19.04
N GLU A 46 -42.18 -9.01 -18.92
CA GLU A 46 -42.22 -10.02 -17.85
C GLU A 46 -41.12 -11.08 -18.03
N ALA A 47 -40.89 -11.54 -19.26
CA ALA A 47 -39.80 -12.46 -19.57
C ALA A 47 -38.43 -11.84 -19.26
N ALA A 48 -38.23 -10.55 -19.58
CA ALA A 48 -36.99 -9.83 -19.26
C ALA A 48 -36.78 -9.71 -17.74
N LYS A 49 -37.83 -9.44 -16.97
CA LYS A 49 -37.77 -9.40 -15.50
C LYS A 49 -37.42 -10.77 -14.92
N ALA A 50 -38.06 -11.84 -15.39
CA ALA A 50 -37.78 -13.20 -14.93
C ALA A 50 -36.32 -13.60 -15.21
N LYS A 51 -35.80 -13.23 -16.38
CA LYS A 51 -34.39 -13.46 -16.73
C LYS A 51 -33.44 -12.70 -15.81
N ALA A 52 -33.71 -11.43 -15.51
CA ALA A 52 -32.88 -10.64 -14.60
C ALA A 52 -32.83 -11.23 -13.17
N VAL A 53 -33.95 -11.77 -12.68
CA VAL A 53 -34.01 -12.46 -11.38
C VAL A 53 -33.20 -13.76 -11.41
N ALA A 54 -33.26 -14.53 -12.50
CA ALA A 54 -32.47 -15.76 -12.63
C ALA A 54 -30.96 -15.46 -12.72
N ASP A 55 -30.57 -14.43 -13.48
CA ASP A 55 -29.17 -14.04 -13.63
C ASP A 55 -28.56 -13.50 -12.31
N THR A 56 -29.36 -12.81 -11.50
CA THR A 56 -28.93 -12.35 -10.16
C THR A 56 -28.76 -13.51 -9.18
N ALA A 57 -29.74 -14.40 -9.09
CA ALA A 57 -29.63 -15.61 -8.24
C ALA A 57 -28.45 -16.50 -8.62
N ARG A 58 -28.14 -16.60 -9.92
CA ARG A 58 -26.96 -17.34 -10.40
C ARG A 58 -25.65 -16.70 -9.94
N ARG A 59 -25.54 -15.37 -10.04
CA ARG A 59 -24.34 -14.65 -9.58
C ARG A 59 -24.13 -14.81 -8.07
N GLU A 60 -25.20 -14.72 -7.30
CA GLU A 60 -25.15 -14.94 -5.83
C GLU A 60 -24.69 -16.35 -5.47
N ALA A 61 -25.13 -17.37 -6.22
CA ALA A 61 -24.69 -18.74 -6.02
C ALA A 61 -23.21 -18.94 -6.39
N GLU A 62 -22.74 -18.32 -7.47
CA GLU A 62 -21.34 -18.35 -7.91
C GLU A 62 -20.43 -17.63 -6.89
N THR A 63 -20.86 -16.50 -6.32
CA THR A 63 -20.10 -15.81 -5.26
C THR A 63 -20.03 -16.64 -3.98
N ALA A 64 -21.14 -17.23 -3.54
CA ALA A 64 -21.17 -18.07 -2.34
C ALA A 64 -20.28 -19.32 -2.48
N ALA A 65 -20.23 -19.93 -3.66
CA ALA A 65 -19.34 -21.05 -3.94
C ALA A 65 -17.86 -20.64 -3.91
N GLY A 66 -17.53 -19.44 -4.43
CA GLY A 66 -16.19 -18.87 -4.36
C GLY A 66 -15.73 -18.60 -2.91
N GLU A 67 -16.60 -18.02 -2.09
CA GLU A 67 -16.36 -17.78 -0.65
C GLU A 67 -16.15 -19.09 0.12
N ALA A 68 -16.94 -20.13 -0.15
CA ALA A 68 -16.75 -21.43 0.49
C ALA A 68 -15.41 -22.09 0.11
N SER A 69 -15.00 -21.97 -1.16
CA SER A 69 -13.73 -22.52 -1.65
C SER A 69 -12.52 -21.81 -1.05
N THR A 70 -12.56 -20.48 -0.96
CA THR A 70 -11.51 -19.67 -0.36
C THR A 70 -11.38 -19.94 1.15
N ALA A 71 -12.50 -20.05 1.87
CA ALA A 71 -12.51 -20.42 3.28
C ALA A 71 -11.88 -21.81 3.53
N ALA A 72 -12.17 -22.79 2.67
CA ALA A 72 -11.57 -24.12 2.76
C ALA A 72 -10.04 -24.10 2.52
N ALA A 73 -9.59 -23.31 1.55
CA ALA A 73 -8.16 -23.14 1.27
C ALA A 73 -7.43 -22.44 2.44
N ALA A 74 -8.05 -21.41 3.04
CA ALA A 74 -7.51 -20.70 4.19
C ALA A 74 -7.38 -21.62 5.41
N ALA A 75 -8.39 -22.46 5.69
CA ALA A 75 -8.34 -23.44 6.77
C ALA A 75 -7.21 -24.46 6.58
N THR A 76 -6.98 -24.91 5.34
CA THR A 76 -5.90 -25.84 5.01
C THR A 76 -4.51 -25.21 5.19
N ALA A 77 -4.35 -23.94 4.78
CA ALA A 77 -3.11 -23.20 4.97
C ALA A 77 -2.80 -22.97 6.46
N ALA A 78 -3.80 -22.57 7.25
CA ALA A 78 -3.66 -22.37 8.69
C ALA A 78 -3.24 -23.66 9.43
N ALA A 79 -3.76 -24.81 9.01
CA ALA A 79 -3.34 -26.11 9.54
C ALA A 79 -1.85 -26.41 9.22
N GLY A 80 -1.39 -26.05 8.02
CA GLY A 80 0.03 -26.17 7.62
C GLY A 80 0.97 -25.29 8.46
N ASP A 81 0.57 -24.04 8.72
CA ASP A 81 1.35 -23.10 9.53
C ASP A 81 1.46 -23.56 10.99
N LEU A 82 0.38 -24.13 11.54
CA LEU A 82 0.40 -24.70 12.89
C LEU A 82 1.40 -25.86 12.98
N ALA A 83 1.38 -26.77 12.01
CA ALA A 83 2.32 -27.89 11.94
C ALA A 83 3.78 -27.44 11.75
N ALA A 84 4.03 -26.31 11.07
CA ALA A 84 5.37 -25.73 10.95
C ALA A 84 5.85 -25.11 12.27
N ARG A 85 4.97 -24.41 13.00
CA ARG A 85 5.26 -23.85 14.32
C ARG A 85 5.58 -24.95 15.34
N GLU A 86 4.82 -26.03 15.34
CA GLU A 86 5.07 -27.17 16.22
C GLU A 86 6.45 -27.80 15.98
N ARG A 87 6.88 -27.92 14.72
CA ARG A 87 8.23 -28.37 14.37
C ARG A 87 9.32 -27.44 14.88
N SER A 88 9.17 -26.12 14.68
CA SER A 88 10.13 -25.13 15.16
C SER A 88 10.26 -25.12 16.68
N VAL A 89 9.14 -25.28 17.40
CA VAL A 89 9.15 -25.44 18.86
C VAL A 89 9.89 -26.71 19.28
N GLY A 90 9.72 -27.81 18.56
CA GLY A 90 10.49 -29.05 18.77
C GLY A 90 12.00 -28.84 18.65
N GLU A 91 12.45 -28.20 17.57
CA GLU A 91 13.87 -27.91 17.33
C GLU A 91 14.48 -26.99 18.42
N LEU A 92 13.73 -25.98 18.86
CA LEU A 92 14.17 -25.08 19.93
C LEU A 92 14.31 -25.81 21.26
N ARG A 93 13.41 -26.76 21.58
CA ARG A 93 13.51 -27.60 22.78
C ARG A 93 14.76 -28.48 22.74
N GLU A 94 15.04 -29.12 21.61
CA GLU A 94 16.26 -29.94 21.46
C GLU A 94 17.55 -29.12 21.62
N ARG A 95 17.58 -27.90 21.05
CA ARG A 95 18.71 -26.98 21.23
C ARG A 95 18.90 -26.58 22.70
N LEU A 96 17.81 -26.29 23.41
CA LEU A 96 17.86 -25.94 24.82
C LEU A 96 18.41 -27.12 25.66
N GLU A 97 17.93 -28.34 25.42
CA GLU A 97 18.42 -29.55 26.10
C GLU A 97 19.90 -29.82 25.80
N SER A 98 20.34 -29.56 24.56
CA SER A 98 21.77 -29.64 24.20
C SER A 98 22.63 -28.65 24.98
N GLN A 99 22.17 -27.39 25.10
CA GLN A 99 22.88 -26.37 25.88
C GLN A 99 22.89 -26.67 27.38
N LEU A 100 21.79 -27.18 27.95
CA LEU A 100 21.78 -27.59 29.35
C LEU A 100 22.78 -28.72 29.63
N ARG A 101 22.91 -29.68 28.70
CA ARG A 101 23.94 -30.73 28.78
C ARG A 101 25.36 -30.17 28.70
N SER A 102 25.62 -29.22 27.81
CA SER A 102 26.97 -28.64 27.67
C SER A 102 27.35 -27.82 28.92
N VAL A 103 26.42 -27.06 29.49
CA VAL A 103 26.63 -26.33 30.76
C VAL A 103 26.90 -27.31 31.90
N GLY A 104 26.16 -28.42 31.97
CA GLY A 104 26.41 -29.49 32.94
C GLY A 104 27.82 -30.08 32.84
N GLN A 105 28.33 -30.29 31.61
CA GLN A 105 29.70 -30.77 31.38
C GLN A 105 30.77 -29.74 31.74
N VAL A 106 30.52 -28.45 31.49
CA VAL A 106 31.45 -27.37 31.90
C VAL A 106 31.51 -27.30 33.42
N ARG A 107 30.36 -27.39 34.09
CA ARG A 107 30.29 -27.38 35.55
C ARG A 107 31.03 -28.57 36.17
N SER A 108 30.85 -29.79 35.65
CA SER A 108 31.57 -30.96 36.18
C SER A 108 33.09 -30.88 35.94
N ARG A 109 33.53 -30.27 34.83
CA ARG A 109 34.95 -29.96 34.61
C ARG A 109 35.48 -28.93 35.60
N LEU A 110 34.69 -27.92 35.94
CA LEU A 110 35.05 -26.91 36.92
C LEU A 110 35.20 -27.53 38.31
N GLU A 111 34.24 -28.36 38.72
CA GLU A 111 34.26 -29.09 40.00
C GLU A 111 35.47 -30.06 40.06
N ALA A 112 35.83 -30.72 38.95
CA ALA A 112 37.02 -31.57 38.87
C ALA A 112 38.33 -30.76 38.90
N GLN A 113 38.36 -29.56 38.34
CA GLN A 113 39.52 -28.65 38.40
C GLN A 113 39.69 -28.06 39.80
N GLU A 114 38.59 -27.73 40.49
CA GLU A 114 38.61 -27.30 41.90
C GLU A 114 39.14 -28.42 42.80
N ALA A 115 38.75 -29.67 42.57
CA ALA A 115 39.31 -30.83 43.28
C ALA A 115 40.81 -31.08 42.98
N HIS A 116 41.32 -30.63 41.83
CA HIS A 116 42.76 -30.66 41.51
C HIS A 116 43.54 -29.42 41.95
N ALA A 117 42.86 -28.33 42.34
CA ALA A 117 43.47 -27.06 42.71
C ALA A 117 43.84 -26.95 44.20
N GLU A 118 43.69 -28.02 45.01
CA GLU A 118 44.23 -28.07 46.37
C GLU A 118 45.77 -28.10 46.45
N ARG A 119 46.49 -28.04 45.31
CA ARG A 119 47.92 -27.66 45.25
C ARG A 119 48.20 -26.76 44.03
N PRO A 120 49.15 -25.82 44.13
CA PRO A 120 48.91 -24.38 44.11
C PRO A 120 48.74 -23.81 42.69
N ALA A 121 47.61 -23.13 42.42
CA ALA A 121 47.43 -22.33 41.21
C ALA A 121 46.51 -21.12 41.45
N ALA A 122 46.96 -20.18 42.30
CA ALA A 122 46.26 -18.92 42.58
C ALA A 122 46.10 -17.98 41.35
N GLY A 123 46.70 -18.34 40.20
CA GLY A 123 46.66 -17.54 38.96
C GLY A 123 45.49 -17.87 38.03
N THR A 124 45.12 -19.15 37.89
CA THR A 124 44.06 -19.60 36.95
C THR A 124 42.65 -19.38 37.48
N ALA A 125 42.45 -19.44 38.79
CA ALA A 125 41.17 -19.12 39.41
C ALA A 125 40.79 -17.64 39.22
N ARG A 126 41.78 -16.73 39.20
CA ARG A 126 41.53 -15.29 38.99
C ARG A 126 41.14 -14.96 37.55
N THR A 127 41.74 -15.63 36.57
CA THR A 127 41.37 -15.44 35.16
C THR A 127 40.00 -16.00 34.85
N LEU A 128 39.63 -17.15 35.41
CA LEU A 128 38.29 -17.71 35.25
C LEU A 128 37.22 -16.89 35.99
N SER A 129 37.52 -16.39 37.20
CA SER A 129 36.63 -15.46 37.91
C SER A 129 36.41 -14.17 37.12
N ALA A 130 37.48 -13.59 36.54
CA ALA A 130 37.36 -12.40 35.71
C ALA A 130 36.56 -12.64 34.42
N GLN A 131 36.64 -13.84 33.85
CA GLN A 131 35.82 -14.23 32.70
C GLN A 131 34.34 -14.41 33.09
N LEU A 132 34.07 -14.99 34.26
CA LEU A 132 32.71 -15.14 34.78
C LEU A 132 32.07 -13.77 35.07
N ASP A 133 32.82 -12.85 35.70
CA ASP A 133 32.38 -11.49 35.99
C ASP A 133 32.11 -10.70 34.69
N ALA A 134 32.96 -10.86 33.68
CA ALA A 134 32.75 -10.25 32.36
C ALA A 134 31.48 -10.77 31.66
N GLN A 135 31.20 -12.07 31.76
CA GLN A 135 29.96 -12.63 31.21
C GLN A 135 28.73 -12.19 31.99
N GLN A 136 28.81 -12.07 33.31
CA GLN A 136 27.71 -11.55 34.13
C GLN A 136 27.43 -10.07 33.84
N MET A 137 28.46 -9.25 33.59
CA MET A 137 28.29 -7.86 33.17
C MET A 137 27.61 -7.74 31.79
N GLU A 138 27.95 -8.62 30.85
CA GLU A 138 27.31 -8.63 29.53
C GLU A 138 25.85 -9.08 29.60
N ILE A 139 25.53 -10.09 30.42
CA ILE A 139 24.14 -10.49 30.69
C ILE A 139 23.35 -9.32 31.31
N ALA A 140 23.92 -8.62 32.30
CA ALA A 140 23.27 -7.46 32.93
C ALA A 140 23.12 -6.25 31.99
N ARG A 141 24.00 -6.13 30.98
CA ARG A 141 23.88 -5.12 29.92
C ARG A 141 22.76 -5.45 28.95
N LEU A 142 22.67 -6.72 28.54
CA LEU A 142 21.61 -7.21 27.64
C LEU A 142 20.24 -7.12 28.31
N GLN A 143 20.13 -7.44 29.60
CA GLN A 143 18.90 -7.27 30.38
C GLN A 143 18.44 -5.81 30.43
N ARG A 144 19.34 -4.87 30.75
CA ARG A 144 19.01 -3.42 30.71
C ARG A 144 18.55 -2.95 29.33
N ARG A 145 19.12 -3.51 28.25
CA ARG A 145 18.73 -3.17 26.89
C ARG A 145 17.33 -3.70 26.54
N VAL A 146 16.97 -4.88 27.05
CA VAL A 146 15.61 -5.42 26.93
C VAL A 146 14.62 -4.55 27.70
N ASP A 147 14.94 -4.18 28.95
CA ASP A 147 14.09 -3.31 29.76
C ASP A 147 13.91 -1.90 29.15
N GLU A 148 14.96 -1.32 28.56
CA GLU A 148 14.89 -0.05 27.82
C GLU A 148 13.94 -0.15 26.61
N LEU A 149 14.01 -1.24 25.85
CA LEU A 149 13.16 -1.45 24.68
C LEU A 149 11.70 -1.74 25.06
N GLU A 150 11.47 -2.39 26.20
CA GLU A 150 10.14 -2.60 26.78
C GLU A 150 9.55 -1.30 27.36
N ALA A 151 10.37 -0.42 27.94
CA ALA A 151 9.98 0.89 28.45
C ALA A 151 9.71 1.92 27.32
N GLU A 152 10.52 1.90 26.26
CA GLU A 152 10.29 2.71 25.04
C GLU A 152 8.99 2.32 24.33
N GLY A 153 8.52 1.08 24.50
CA GLY A 153 7.24 0.58 23.99
C GLY A 153 6.01 0.99 24.82
N SER A 154 6.18 1.42 26.07
CA SER A 154 5.06 1.56 27.03
C SER A 154 4.84 2.97 27.60
N GLY A 155 5.76 3.93 27.41
CA GLY A 155 5.66 5.25 28.07
C GLY A 155 5.81 6.47 27.16
N ARG A 156 4.73 6.95 26.53
CA ARG A 156 4.54 8.39 26.22
C ARG A 156 3.09 8.74 25.86
N GLY A 157 2.25 8.70 26.88
CA GLY A 157 1.01 9.47 26.94
C GLY A 157 1.19 10.74 27.78
N GLN A 158 0.76 11.87 27.20
CA GLN A 158 0.20 13.07 27.82
C GLN A 158 1.08 14.19 28.45
N ARG A 159 0.68 15.43 28.04
CA ARG A 159 0.92 16.80 28.55
C ARG A 159 2.20 17.47 28.03
N SER A 160 2.21 18.71 27.51
CA SER A 160 1.23 19.81 27.41
C SER A 160 1.68 20.77 26.30
N CYS A 161 0.76 21.35 25.53
CA CYS A 161 1.03 22.55 24.74
C CYS A 161 1.16 23.78 25.66
N PRO A 162 2.04 24.72 25.32
CA PRO A 162 1.53 26.03 24.90
C PRO A 162 2.19 26.49 23.60
N GLY A 163 1.43 27.24 22.81
CA GLY A 163 1.85 27.71 21.50
C GLY A 163 3.01 28.68 21.53
N ARG A 164 3.78 28.67 20.46
CA ARG A 164 4.21 29.89 19.78
C ARG A 164 4.66 29.54 18.38
N THR A 165 4.18 30.35 17.45
CA THR A 165 4.72 30.63 16.13
C THR A 165 6.24 30.45 16.08
N ASP A 166 6.74 29.85 15.01
CA ASP A 166 7.81 30.46 14.21
C ASP A 166 7.98 29.69 12.90
N ALA A 167 7.89 30.44 11.80
CA ALA A 167 8.36 30.06 10.47
C ALA A 167 9.90 29.93 10.49
N ALA A 168 10.40 28.94 11.22
CA ALA A 168 11.81 28.65 11.35
C ALA A 168 12.12 27.37 10.57
N THR A 169 12.68 27.59 9.38
CA THR A 169 13.74 26.76 8.78
C THR A 169 13.74 25.32 9.28
N HIS A 170 13.19 24.40 8.48
CA HIS A 170 13.28 22.95 8.70
C HIS A 170 14.76 22.54 8.77
N GLN A 171 15.39 22.72 9.94
CA GLN A 171 16.73 22.27 10.25
C GLN A 171 16.66 20.76 10.36
N VAL A 172 16.97 20.11 9.25
CA VAL A 172 17.08 18.67 9.22
C VAL A 172 18.29 18.26 10.05
N THR A 173 18.08 17.47 11.10
CA THR A 173 19.18 16.87 11.86
C THR A 173 19.73 15.68 11.08
N PHE A 174 20.49 15.94 10.01
CA PHE A 174 21.27 14.90 9.35
C PHE A 174 22.50 14.57 10.20
N ARG A 175 22.51 13.39 10.82
CA ARG A 175 23.75 12.79 11.29
C ARG A 175 24.41 12.03 10.13
N ASP A 176 25.56 12.56 9.72
CA ASP A 176 26.70 11.85 9.13
C ASP A 176 26.57 11.31 7.68
N MET A 177 26.49 12.20 6.68
CA MET A 177 26.96 11.86 5.33
C MET A 177 28.34 12.47 5.08
N ARG A 178 29.31 11.62 4.69
CA ARG A 178 30.70 12.03 4.46
C ARG A 178 31.01 12.10 2.95
N VAL A 179 31.64 13.19 2.53
CA VAL A 179 32.16 13.49 1.20
C VAL A 179 33.67 13.61 1.32
N ASN A 180 34.44 12.68 0.75
CA ASN A 180 35.91 12.76 0.79
C ASN A 180 36.47 13.04 2.21
N GLY A 181 35.83 12.48 3.25
CA GLY A 181 36.17 12.69 4.66
C GLY A 181 35.45 13.85 5.37
N PHE A 182 34.76 14.75 4.65
CA PHE A 182 34.02 15.89 5.20
C PHE A 182 32.53 15.61 5.39
N ARG A 183 31.93 16.06 6.49
CA ARG A 183 30.49 15.91 6.69
C ARG A 183 29.73 16.94 5.84
N ALA A 184 28.90 16.48 4.91
CA ALA A 184 27.92 17.33 4.24
C ALA A 184 26.85 17.73 5.25
N ASP A 185 26.59 19.02 5.35
CA ASP A 185 25.54 19.55 6.21
C ASP A 185 24.16 19.37 5.57
N ALA A 186 23.12 19.49 6.40
CA ALA A 186 21.74 19.33 5.97
C ALA A 186 21.34 20.28 4.83
N PHE A 187 21.89 21.49 4.87
CA PHE A 187 21.64 22.52 3.87
C PHE A 187 22.18 22.13 2.50
N SER A 188 23.45 21.70 2.42
CA SER A 188 24.05 21.26 1.15
C SER A 188 23.30 20.09 0.55
N LEU A 189 22.91 19.11 1.37
CA LEU A 189 22.15 17.95 0.92
C LEU A 189 20.78 18.34 0.36
N SER A 190 20.07 19.26 1.04
CA SER A 190 18.80 19.81 0.54
C SER A 190 18.98 20.53 -0.79
N MET A 191 20.02 21.35 -0.94
CA MET A 191 20.32 22.04 -2.20
C MET A 191 20.61 21.09 -3.35
N LEU A 192 21.35 20.00 -3.10
CA LEU A 192 21.62 18.96 -4.11
C LEU A 192 20.33 18.30 -4.60
N ARG A 193 19.39 18.02 -3.69
CA ARG A 193 18.09 17.45 -4.06
C ARG A 193 17.24 18.43 -4.85
N ARG A 194 17.13 19.69 -4.41
CA ARG A 194 16.34 20.73 -5.12
C ARG A 194 16.87 20.97 -6.53
N ALA A 195 18.19 20.93 -6.73
CA ALA A 195 18.78 21.02 -8.07
C ALA A 195 18.33 19.89 -9.01
N ILE A 196 18.03 18.70 -8.47
CA ILE A 196 17.50 17.57 -9.25
C ILE A 196 15.98 17.72 -9.45
N GLU A 197 15.22 17.94 -8.37
CA GLU A 197 13.74 17.95 -8.42
C GLU A 197 13.18 19.21 -9.09
N GLU A 198 13.66 20.40 -8.68
CA GLU A 198 13.20 21.69 -9.19
C GLU A 198 14.02 22.13 -10.40
N GLY A 199 15.33 21.86 -10.38
CA GLY A 199 16.25 22.27 -11.44
C GLY A 199 16.34 21.29 -12.61
N GLY A 200 15.71 20.11 -12.53
CA GLY A 200 15.74 19.09 -13.59
C GLY A 200 17.14 18.57 -13.94
N CYS A 201 18.13 18.77 -13.07
CA CYS A 201 19.50 18.40 -13.36
C CYS A 201 19.73 16.90 -13.18
N SER A 202 20.58 16.30 -14.02
CA SER A 202 20.91 14.87 -13.88
C SER A 202 21.92 14.64 -12.75
N PHE A 203 21.90 13.43 -12.18
CA PHE A 203 22.83 13.00 -11.12
C PHE A 203 24.31 13.13 -11.52
N GLU A 204 24.61 12.99 -12.82
CA GLU A 204 25.98 13.11 -13.36
C GLU A 204 26.33 14.55 -13.74
N ALA A 205 25.34 15.39 -14.06
CA ALA A 205 25.56 16.80 -14.38
C ALA A 205 25.85 17.64 -13.13
N LEU A 206 25.23 17.33 -12.00
CA LEU A 206 25.40 18.10 -10.75
C LEU A 206 26.86 18.20 -10.27
N PRO A 207 27.64 17.11 -10.22
CA PRO A 207 29.07 17.16 -9.90
C PRO A 207 29.87 18.11 -10.81
N VAL A 208 29.57 18.08 -12.11
CA VAL A 208 30.23 18.93 -13.11
C VAL A 208 29.85 20.39 -12.91
N ILE A 209 28.57 20.68 -12.70
CA ILE A 209 28.07 22.02 -12.41
C ILE A 209 28.70 22.57 -11.12
N ASN A 210 28.77 21.75 -10.07
CA ASN A 210 29.42 22.13 -8.82
C ASN A 210 30.90 22.48 -9.02
N ALA A 211 31.64 21.65 -9.76
CA ALA A 211 33.05 21.92 -10.06
C ALA A 211 33.23 23.23 -10.85
N LEU A 212 32.39 23.47 -11.86
CA LEU A 212 32.43 24.68 -12.69
C LEU A 212 32.10 25.94 -11.89
N LEU A 213 31.03 25.93 -11.09
CA LEU A 213 30.62 27.06 -10.27
C LEU A 213 31.69 27.40 -9.22
N LEU A 214 32.28 26.38 -8.60
CA LEU A 214 33.36 26.58 -7.64
C LEU A 214 34.61 27.14 -8.33
N ALA A 215 35.01 26.61 -9.48
CA ALA A 215 36.16 27.11 -10.24
C ALA A 215 35.97 28.58 -10.67
N MET A 216 34.75 28.96 -11.07
CA MET A 216 34.40 30.35 -11.36
C MET A 216 34.46 31.25 -10.13
N HIS A 217 34.00 30.75 -8.98
CA HIS A 217 33.96 31.51 -7.73
C HIS A 217 35.35 31.69 -7.10
N THR A 218 36.15 30.62 -7.07
CA THR A 218 37.51 30.63 -6.49
C THR A 218 38.56 31.18 -7.45
N ARG A 219 38.21 31.37 -8.73
CA ARG A 219 39.14 31.78 -9.82
C ARG A 219 40.37 30.86 -9.91
N GLY A 220 40.18 29.57 -9.66
CA GLY A 220 41.23 28.56 -9.61
C GLY A 220 40.68 27.15 -9.48
N GLU A 221 41.55 26.15 -9.33
CA GLU A 221 41.11 24.76 -9.15
C GLU A 221 40.46 24.61 -7.76
N PRO A 222 39.18 24.19 -7.69
CA PRO A 222 38.49 24.01 -6.42
C PRO A 222 39.09 22.82 -5.65
N GLU A 223 39.19 22.97 -4.33
CA GLU A 223 39.75 21.89 -3.50
C GLU A 223 38.88 20.61 -3.60
N PRO A 224 39.49 19.41 -3.66
CA PRO A 224 38.76 18.15 -3.84
C PRO A 224 37.69 17.87 -2.76
N ARG A 225 37.81 18.47 -1.57
CA ARG A 225 36.81 18.36 -0.50
C ARG A 225 35.51 19.13 -0.77
N MET A 226 35.54 20.11 -1.66
CA MET A 226 34.37 20.91 -2.05
C MET A 226 33.61 20.28 -3.21
N LEU A 227 34.17 19.23 -3.83
CA LEU A 227 33.60 18.57 -4.98
C LEU A 227 32.68 17.43 -4.57
N PHE A 228 31.42 17.52 -4.99
CA PHE A 228 30.48 16.41 -4.90
C PHE A 228 30.75 15.39 -6.00
N ASN A 229 30.57 14.11 -5.70
CA ASN A 229 30.56 13.04 -6.69
C ASN A 229 29.13 12.56 -6.95
N SER A 230 28.89 11.90 -8.09
CA SER A 230 27.54 11.48 -8.47
C SER A 230 26.94 10.45 -7.51
N GLN A 231 27.78 9.62 -6.88
CA GLN A 231 27.34 8.68 -5.85
C GLN A 231 26.76 9.38 -4.62
N LEU A 232 27.39 10.46 -4.17
CA LEU A 232 26.90 11.29 -3.07
C LEU A 232 25.57 11.94 -3.44
N VAL A 233 25.46 12.51 -4.64
CA VAL A 233 24.23 13.16 -5.09
C VAL A 233 23.08 12.14 -5.10
N ARG A 234 23.32 10.92 -5.59
CA ARG A 234 22.36 9.80 -5.54
C ARG A 234 22.01 9.41 -4.10
N GLN A 235 22.99 9.27 -3.23
CA GLN A 235 22.75 8.94 -1.81
C GLN A 235 21.99 10.03 -1.08
N ALA A 236 22.30 11.30 -1.34
CA ALA A 236 21.60 12.46 -0.79
C ALA A 236 20.13 12.41 -1.22
N PHE A 237 19.88 12.30 -2.52
CA PHE A 237 18.53 12.22 -3.07
C PHE A 237 17.71 11.07 -2.46
N LEU A 238 18.26 9.85 -2.45
CA LEU A 238 17.56 8.67 -1.93
C LEU A 238 17.32 8.74 -0.42
N ARG A 239 18.31 9.18 0.36
CA ARG A 239 18.18 9.26 1.83
C ARG A 239 17.29 10.42 2.28
N LEU A 240 17.33 11.56 1.59
CA LEU A 240 16.41 12.67 1.82
C LEU A 240 14.98 12.25 1.49
N GLY A 241 14.76 11.57 0.36
CA GLY A 241 13.45 11.04 0.01
C GLY A 241 12.92 10.03 1.04
N ALA A 242 13.77 9.10 1.49
CA ALA A 242 13.41 8.15 2.54
C ALA A 242 13.16 8.83 3.90
N TYR A 243 13.93 9.85 4.24
CA TYR A 243 13.76 10.63 5.47
C TYR A 243 12.43 11.40 5.46
N ASP A 244 12.12 12.09 4.37
CA ASP A 244 10.86 12.82 4.21
C ASP A 244 9.67 11.87 4.19
N GLY A 245 9.80 10.71 3.55
CA GLY A 245 8.80 9.64 3.62
C GLY A 245 8.56 9.19 5.06
N ASN A 246 9.63 8.97 5.84
CA ASN A 246 9.53 8.58 7.25
C ASN A 246 8.96 9.69 8.15
N GLN A 247 9.31 10.96 7.90
CA GLN A 247 8.75 12.12 8.59
C GLN A 247 7.27 12.28 8.28
N THR A 248 6.88 12.20 7.01
CA THR A 248 5.50 12.27 6.55
C THR A 248 4.69 11.13 7.16
N ARG A 249 5.22 9.90 7.12
CA ARG A 249 4.63 8.74 7.79
C ARG A 249 4.45 8.94 9.28
N ALA A 250 5.45 9.48 9.97
CA ALA A 250 5.38 9.77 11.40
C ALA A 250 4.37 10.89 11.71
N SER A 251 4.29 11.91 10.86
CA SER A 251 3.30 13.00 10.98
C SER A 251 1.88 12.47 10.81
N ASN A 252 1.64 11.67 9.77
CA ASN A 252 0.35 11.05 9.48
C ASN A 252 -0.10 10.11 10.61
N ARG A 253 0.82 9.27 11.13
CA ARG A 253 0.55 8.39 12.29
C ARG A 253 0.21 9.15 13.57
N ARG A 254 0.85 10.29 13.81
CA ARG A 254 0.57 11.13 14.99
C ARG A 254 -0.80 11.81 14.90
N ARG A 255 -1.33 11.98 13.69
CA ARG A 255 -2.61 12.65 13.41
C ARG A 255 -3.71 11.67 13.00
N ALA A 256 -3.58 10.39 13.40
CA ALA A 256 -4.32 9.23 12.88
C ALA A 256 -5.86 9.30 12.92
N LYS A 257 -6.49 10.31 13.51
CA LYS A 257 -7.95 10.52 13.48
C LYS A 257 -8.42 11.70 12.62
N CYS A 258 -7.52 12.51 12.06
CA CYS A 258 -7.90 13.87 11.64
C CYS A 258 -7.71 14.16 10.15
N TRP A 259 -6.95 13.36 9.42
CA TRP A 259 -6.59 13.69 8.04
C TRP A 259 -7.46 12.91 7.06
N ALA A 260 -8.35 13.66 6.39
CA ALA A 260 -9.09 13.17 5.25
C ALA A 260 -8.11 12.84 4.11
N TRP A 261 -8.20 11.62 3.61
CA TRP A 261 -7.42 11.18 2.46
C TRP A 261 -8.32 10.46 1.47
N ALA A 262 -7.90 10.49 0.21
CA ALA A 262 -8.68 9.97 -0.91
C ALA A 262 -7.78 9.19 -1.84
N LEU A 263 -8.40 8.29 -2.58
CA LEU A 263 -7.76 7.52 -3.64
C LEU A 263 -8.11 8.15 -4.98
N GLY A 264 -7.09 8.41 -5.78
CA GLY A 264 -7.23 8.93 -7.13
C GLY A 264 -6.64 7.94 -8.12
N ALA A 265 -7.47 7.47 -9.05
CA ALA A 265 -6.98 6.79 -10.25
C ALA A 265 -6.97 7.82 -11.37
N ASP A 266 -5.83 7.97 -12.05
CA ASP A 266 -5.74 8.80 -13.24
C ASP A 266 -5.26 7.97 -14.43
N GLU A 267 -6.08 7.92 -15.47
CA GLU A 267 -5.68 7.45 -16.80
C GLU A 267 -5.20 8.67 -17.61
N GLY A 268 -4.11 9.30 -17.16
CA GLY A 268 -3.78 10.67 -17.54
C GLY A 268 -2.41 10.90 -18.17
N ASN A 269 -2.35 10.74 -19.50
CA ASN A 269 -1.30 11.14 -20.46
C ASN A 269 -0.14 10.14 -20.72
N LYS A 270 -0.01 9.72 -21.99
CA LYS A 270 0.89 8.68 -22.56
C LYS A 270 0.47 7.21 -22.40
N GLY A 271 -0.80 6.93 -22.08
CA GLY A 271 -1.37 5.58 -22.16
C GLY A 271 -0.95 4.62 -21.04
N ARG A 272 -0.43 5.15 -19.92
CA ARG A 272 -0.14 4.38 -18.70
C ARG A 272 -1.11 4.82 -17.61
N GLY A 273 -1.86 3.87 -17.05
CA GLY A 273 -2.70 4.13 -15.88
C GLY A 273 -1.82 4.26 -14.65
N MET A 274 -2.08 5.27 -13.82
CA MET A 274 -1.45 5.40 -12.51
C MET A 274 -2.51 5.49 -11.42
N ASP A 275 -2.28 4.74 -10.36
CA ASP A 275 -3.04 4.87 -9.12
C ASP A 275 -2.22 5.67 -8.12
N MET A 276 -2.90 6.63 -7.48
CA MET A 276 -2.29 7.62 -6.61
C MET A 276 -3.06 7.69 -5.30
N ILE A 277 -2.30 7.75 -4.21
CA ILE A 277 -2.83 8.06 -2.88
C ILE A 277 -2.51 9.51 -2.57
N ALA A 278 -3.54 10.28 -2.26
CA ALA A 278 -3.40 11.67 -1.89
C ALA A 278 -4.09 11.96 -0.55
N ILE A 279 -3.47 12.84 0.23
CA ILE A 279 -4.11 13.50 1.36
C ILE A 279 -4.64 14.84 0.92
N VAL A 280 -5.76 15.24 1.54
CA VAL A 280 -6.25 16.60 1.45
C VAL A 280 -5.87 17.30 2.75
N THR A 281 -5.06 18.34 2.64
CA THR A 281 -4.71 19.22 3.75
C THR A 281 -5.34 20.58 3.53
N TRP A 282 -5.63 21.32 4.60
CA TRP A 282 -6.01 22.73 4.49
C TRP A 282 -4.75 23.57 4.51
N ASP A 283 -4.55 24.43 3.50
CA ASP A 283 -3.51 25.45 3.51
C ASP A 283 -4.11 26.75 4.08
N GLU A 284 -3.62 27.15 5.26
CA GLU A 284 -4.09 28.36 5.96
C GLU A 284 -3.59 29.66 5.31
N GLU A 285 -2.47 29.64 4.58
CA GLU A 285 -1.94 30.84 3.93
C GLU A 285 -2.74 31.18 2.67
N ILE A 286 -3.18 30.14 1.95
CA ILE A 286 -3.92 30.26 0.69
C ILE A 286 -5.44 30.14 0.90
N ASP A 287 -5.86 29.77 2.13
CA ASP A 287 -7.25 29.52 2.55
C ASP A 287 -8.00 28.56 1.62
N LYS A 288 -7.32 27.47 1.23
CA LYS A 288 -7.84 26.48 0.28
C LYS A 288 -7.38 25.07 0.65
N PRO A 289 -8.18 24.03 0.31
CA PRO A 289 -7.71 22.67 0.40
C PRO A 289 -6.60 22.44 -0.64
N GLN A 290 -5.50 21.87 -0.21
CA GLN A 290 -4.42 21.36 -1.05
C GLN A 290 -4.43 19.85 -1.07
N ILE A 291 -4.14 19.30 -2.26
CA ILE A 291 -3.99 17.86 -2.47
C ILE A 291 -2.50 17.58 -2.53
N GLN A 292 -2.01 16.73 -1.63
CA GLN A 292 -0.64 16.26 -1.65
C GLN A 292 -0.62 14.77 -1.98
N VAL A 293 0.07 14.42 -3.07
CA VAL A 293 0.32 13.03 -3.47
C VAL A 293 1.40 12.44 -2.57
N ILE A 294 1.11 11.32 -1.94
CA ILE A 294 2.04 10.66 -0.99
C ILE A 294 2.60 9.37 -1.58
N ALA A 295 1.83 8.71 -2.45
CA ALA A 295 2.27 7.53 -3.17
C ALA A 295 1.62 7.51 -4.56
N ALA A 296 2.38 7.06 -5.54
CA ALA A 296 1.89 6.80 -6.90
C ALA A 296 2.55 5.52 -7.40
N ALA A 297 1.79 4.69 -8.11
CA ALA A 297 2.33 3.51 -8.76
C ALA A 297 1.75 3.33 -10.15
N GLU A 298 2.60 2.82 -11.03
CA GLU A 298 2.19 2.43 -12.37
C GLU A 298 1.37 1.13 -12.28
N VAL A 299 0.18 1.15 -12.89
CA VAL A 299 -0.74 0.03 -12.88
C VAL A 299 -0.37 -0.89 -14.04
N HIS A 300 0.39 -1.95 -13.73
CA HIS A 300 0.77 -2.96 -14.73
C HIS A 300 -0.29 -4.07 -14.88
N ASP A 301 -1.07 -4.31 -13.83
CA ASP A 301 -2.17 -5.27 -13.82
C ASP A 301 -3.44 -4.55 -13.32
N LYS A 302 -4.49 -4.54 -14.14
CA LYS A 302 -5.79 -3.89 -13.84
C LYS A 302 -6.68 -4.78 -12.97
N SER A 303 -6.19 -5.93 -12.50
CA SER A 303 -6.94 -6.76 -11.55
C SER A 303 -7.15 -6.00 -10.24
N GLY A 304 -8.39 -5.96 -9.74
CA GLY A 304 -8.74 -5.25 -8.50
C GLY A 304 -7.91 -5.70 -7.30
N HIS A 305 -7.47 -6.96 -7.28
CA HIS A 305 -6.62 -7.52 -6.21
C HIS A 305 -5.17 -7.04 -6.23
N GLY A 306 -4.52 -7.01 -7.40
CA GLY A 306 -3.15 -6.51 -7.51
C GLY A 306 -3.06 -5.03 -7.14
N LEU A 307 -4.08 -4.28 -7.54
CA LEU A 307 -4.22 -2.88 -7.19
C LEU A 307 -4.43 -2.69 -5.68
N ALA A 308 -5.30 -3.48 -5.07
CA ALA A 308 -5.59 -3.34 -3.65
C ALA A 308 -4.38 -3.67 -2.77
N ALA A 309 -3.61 -4.71 -3.10
CA ALA A 309 -2.35 -5.04 -2.44
C ALA A 309 -1.32 -3.90 -2.48
N LEU A 310 -1.29 -3.19 -3.60
CA LEU A 310 -0.42 -2.04 -3.78
C LEU A 310 -0.88 -0.83 -2.94
N LEU A 311 -2.19 -0.58 -2.92
CA LEU A 311 -2.81 0.49 -2.16
C LEU A 311 -2.67 0.29 -0.65
N GLU A 312 -2.79 -0.93 -0.14
CA GLU A 312 -2.54 -1.23 1.28
C GLU A 312 -1.10 -0.98 1.69
N ARG A 313 -0.13 -1.46 0.90
CA ARG A 313 1.29 -1.16 1.14
C ARG A 313 1.55 0.35 1.10
N ALA A 314 0.94 1.05 0.15
CA ALA A 314 1.08 2.48 0.02
C ALA A 314 0.45 3.24 1.22
N ARG A 315 -0.73 2.83 1.68
CA ARG A 315 -1.39 3.34 2.91
C ARG A 315 -0.50 3.13 4.15
N GLU A 316 0.02 1.92 4.33
CA GLU A 316 0.90 1.58 5.45
C GLU A 316 2.23 2.35 5.43
N ASN A 317 2.80 2.52 4.25
CA ASN A 317 4.02 3.29 4.02
C ASN A 317 3.78 4.79 4.26
N ALA A 318 2.64 5.31 3.84
CA ALA A 318 2.23 6.68 4.10
C ALA A 318 1.78 6.91 5.56
N GLY A 319 1.55 5.84 6.33
CA GLY A 319 1.13 5.93 7.73
C GLY A 319 -0.30 6.45 7.91
N LEU A 320 -1.16 6.22 6.93
CA LEU A 320 -2.54 6.68 6.90
C LEU A 320 -3.48 5.71 7.63
N HIS A 321 -4.44 6.26 8.36
CA HIS A 321 -5.44 5.48 9.09
C HIS A 321 -6.67 5.18 8.21
N PRO A 322 -7.23 3.95 8.22
CA PRO A 322 -8.40 3.60 7.41
C PRO A 322 -9.59 4.54 7.59
N GLU A 323 -9.87 4.96 8.83
CA GLU A 323 -10.99 5.85 9.16
C GLU A 323 -10.90 7.24 8.52
N GLY A 324 -9.71 7.65 8.05
CA GLY A 324 -9.52 8.93 7.34
C GLY A 324 -9.91 8.88 5.86
N LEU A 325 -10.29 7.72 5.32
CA LEU A 325 -10.64 7.57 3.91
C LEU A 325 -12.00 8.23 3.63
N THR A 326 -11.98 9.34 2.88
CA THR A 326 -13.20 10.10 2.56
C THR A 326 -13.75 9.84 1.17
N HIS A 327 -12.97 9.28 0.24
CA HIS A 327 -13.41 9.01 -1.13
C HIS A 327 -12.82 7.72 -1.69
N LEU A 328 -13.72 6.81 -2.11
CA LEU A 328 -13.43 5.56 -2.80
C LEU A 328 -13.81 5.73 -4.27
N SER A 329 -12.85 5.88 -5.17
CA SER A 329 -13.12 6.03 -6.61
C SER A 329 -12.35 5.09 -7.52
N SER A 330 -11.72 4.05 -6.98
CA SER A 330 -11.13 2.98 -7.79
C SER A 330 -11.59 1.61 -7.34
N ASP A 331 -11.63 0.65 -8.26
CA ASP A 331 -12.05 -0.73 -7.98
C ASP A 331 -11.13 -1.39 -6.93
N GLY A 332 -9.84 -1.06 -6.94
CA GLY A 332 -8.90 -1.52 -5.91
C GLY A 332 -9.09 -0.85 -4.56
N ALA A 333 -9.66 0.35 -4.51
CA ALA A 333 -10.03 1.04 -3.28
C ALA A 333 -11.15 0.30 -2.54
N SER A 334 -12.15 -0.17 -3.29
CA SER A 334 -13.26 -1.00 -2.77
C SER A 334 -12.75 -2.32 -2.20
N ALA A 335 -11.81 -2.97 -2.91
CA ALA A 335 -11.15 -4.18 -2.44
C ALA A 335 -10.27 -3.95 -1.20
N CYS A 336 -9.57 -2.80 -1.10
CA CYS A 336 -8.85 -2.39 0.12
C CYS A 336 -9.76 -2.18 1.32
N ALA A 337 -10.95 -1.61 1.11
CA ALA A 337 -11.89 -1.34 2.19
C ALA A 337 -12.60 -2.61 2.70
N SER A 338 -12.60 -3.70 1.91
CA SER A 338 -13.32 -4.94 2.22
C SER A 338 -12.47 -6.01 2.92
N ASP A 339 -11.29 -5.69 3.46
CA ASP A 339 -10.33 -6.63 4.08
C ASP A 339 -9.83 -7.78 3.18
N GLN A 340 -10.26 -7.84 1.92
CA GLN A 340 -9.88 -8.88 0.94
C GLN A 340 -8.41 -8.82 0.50
N VAL A 341 -7.70 -7.75 0.88
CA VAL A 341 -6.31 -7.48 0.46
C VAL A 341 -5.29 -8.20 1.30
N GLY A 342 -5.55 -8.40 2.59
CA GLY A 342 -4.61 -9.08 3.49
C GLY A 342 -4.25 -10.47 2.97
N GLU A 343 -5.23 -11.20 2.45
CA GLU A 343 -5.03 -12.53 1.87
C GLU A 343 -4.23 -12.50 0.55
N THR A 344 -4.45 -11.49 -0.29
CA THR A 344 -3.76 -11.36 -1.59
C THR A 344 -2.35 -10.81 -1.47
N VAL A 345 -2.07 -9.90 -0.53
CA VAL A 345 -0.70 -9.45 -0.18
C VAL A 345 0.12 -10.63 0.33
N LEU A 346 -0.46 -11.47 1.20
CA LEU A 346 0.19 -12.68 1.69
C LEU A 346 0.41 -13.73 0.59
N PHE A 347 -0.50 -13.82 -0.39
CA PHE A 347 -0.34 -14.69 -1.55
C PHE A 347 0.77 -14.22 -2.51
N GLN A 348 0.79 -12.93 -2.86
CA GLN A 348 1.84 -12.36 -3.72
C GLN A 348 3.21 -12.36 -3.05
N ARG A 349 3.27 -12.12 -1.73
CA ARG A 349 4.53 -12.23 -0.97
C ARG A 349 5.04 -13.67 -0.96
N ARG A 350 4.16 -14.66 -0.80
CA ARG A 350 4.50 -16.09 -0.95
C ARG A 350 4.98 -16.42 -2.37
N GLN A 351 4.37 -15.84 -3.41
CA GLN A 351 4.86 -16.01 -4.78
C GLN A 351 6.22 -15.33 -5.01
N GLN A 352 6.44 -14.13 -4.49
CA GLN A 352 7.72 -13.43 -4.59
C GLN A 352 8.82 -14.16 -3.82
N GLU A 353 8.54 -14.64 -2.60
CA GLU A 353 9.45 -15.45 -1.81
C GLU A 353 9.76 -16.77 -2.53
N ALA A 354 8.76 -17.44 -3.12
CA ALA A 354 8.96 -18.62 -3.95
C ALA A 354 9.80 -18.34 -5.22
N SER A 355 9.59 -17.20 -5.87
CA SER A 355 10.37 -16.80 -7.05
C SER A 355 11.81 -16.37 -6.71
N SER A 356 12.04 -15.83 -5.52
CA SER A 356 13.36 -15.40 -5.04
C SER A 356 14.21 -16.55 -4.47
N ALA A 357 13.56 -17.66 -4.10
CA ALA A 357 14.21 -18.87 -3.62
C ALA A 357 14.77 -19.75 -4.76
N ASP A 358 14.50 -19.41 -6.02
CA ASP A 358 14.98 -20.13 -7.19
C ASP A 358 15.98 -19.24 -7.99
N PRO A 359 17.29 -19.30 -7.70
CA PRO A 359 18.30 -18.52 -8.43
C PRO A 359 18.48 -18.95 -9.89
N THR A 360 17.73 -19.96 -10.37
CA THR A 360 17.81 -20.48 -11.74
C THR A 360 16.76 -19.93 -12.71
N ALA A 361 15.75 -19.17 -12.23
CA ALA A 361 14.64 -18.72 -13.07
C ALA A 361 14.89 -17.43 -13.89
N LEU A 362 16.08 -16.82 -13.82
CA LEU A 362 16.42 -15.59 -14.57
C LEU A 362 17.16 -15.83 -15.89
N CYS A 363 17.23 -17.07 -16.36
CA CYS A 363 17.67 -17.41 -17.71
C CYS A 363 16.51 -18.08 -18.45
N HIS A 364 15.60 -17.27 -19.01
CA HIS A 364 14.80 -17.51 -20.22
C HIS A 364 13.48 -16.72 -20.17
N SER A 365 13.54 -15.45 -20.57
CA SER A 365 12.51 -14.77 -21.35
C SER A 365 13.16 -13.63 -22.13
#